data_AF-A0A8D1TZ21-F1
#
_entry.id   AF-A0A8D1TZ21-F1
#
_cell.length_a   1.000
_cell.length_b   1.000
_cell.length_c   1.000
_cell.angle_alpha   90.00
_cell.angle_beta   90.00
_cell.angle_gamma   90.00
#
_symmetry.space_group_name_H-M   'P 1'
#
loop_
_entity.id
_entity.type
_entity.pdbx_description
1 polymer ?
#
loop_
_entity_poly.entity_id
_entity_poly.type
_entity_poly.pdbx_seq_one_letter_code
_entity_poly.pdbx_strand_id
1 'polypeptide(L)'
;MPALRPAPLWALLALLLCRAAPARALQCRDNYEPCVNEGICIAYHNGTGYCKCPEGFLGEYCQHRDPCEKNRCQHGGTCVAQAMLGKATCRCAMGFTGENCQYSTTHPCFMSHPCQNGGTCHVLSRDAYKCTCQVGFTGKLCQWTDACLSHPCANGSTCTTVANQFSCTCLAGFTGQKCETDVNECDVPGQCQNGGTCLNLPGSYQCQCPQGFTGQHCDSPYVPCAPSPCVNGGTCRQTGDFTFECNCLP
;
A
#
# COMPACT_ATOMS: atom_id res chain seq x y z
N MET A 1 12.08 54.10 14.95
CA MET A 1 12.40 53.98 16.39
C MET A 1 11.26 53.26 17.10
N PRO A 2 11.32 51.94 17.28
CA PRO A 2 10.59 51.23 18.32
C PRO A 2 11.56 50.75 19.42
N ALA A 3 11.26 51.11 20.66
CA ALA A 3 12.08 50.83 21.82
C ALA A 3 12.00 49.35 22.24
N LEU A 4 13.16 48.68 22.31
CA LEU A 4 13.32 47.40 22.98
C LEU A 4 13.08 47.59 24.49
N ARG A 5 12.09 46.90 25.05
CA ARG A 5 11.91 46.80 26.51
C ARG A 5 12.78 45.66 27.06
N PRO A 6 13.47 45.83 28.19
CA PRO A 6 14.24 44.77 28.82
C PRO A 6 13.30 43.75 29.47
N ALA A 7 13.54 42.46 29.20
CA ALA A 7 12.85 41.36 29.87
C ALA A 7 13.29 41.29 31.36
N PRO A 8 12.39 41.01 32.31
CA PRO A 8 12.73 40.99 33.73
C PRO A 8 13.57 39.75 34.07
N LEU A 9 14.69 39.97 34.75
CA LEU A 9 15.67 38.99 35.23
C LEU A 9 15.16 37.97 36.27
N TRP A 10 13.84 37.84 36.46
CA TRP A 10 13.22 36.93 37.43
C TRP A 10 12.72 35.61 36.80
N ALA A 11 12.89 35.43 35.49
CA ALA A 11 12.45 34.22 34.78
C ALA A 11 13.52 33.10 34.67
N LEU A 12 14.65 33.21 35.38
CA LEU A 12 15.76 32.24 35.34
C LEU A 12 15.90 31.37 36.61
N LEU A 13 14.93 31.40 37.53
CA LEU A 13 15.01 30.70 38.82
C LEU A 13 13.79 29.78 39.11
N ALA A 14 13.23 29.16 38.07
CA ALA A 14 12.20 28.13 38.19
C ALA A 14 12.60 26.78 37.56
N LEU A 15 13.89 26.55 37.33
CA LEU A 15 14.47 25.26 36.97
C LEU A 15 15.30 24.76 38.15
N LEU A 16 14.71 23.96 39.06
CA LEU A 16 15.40 22.96 39.92
C LEU A 16 14.58 22.49 41.14
N LEU A 17 13.26 22.34 41.03
CA LEU A 17 12.51 21.49 41.97
C LEU A 17 11.54 20.58 41.23
N CYS A 18 12.08 19.80 40.28
CA CYS A 18 11.53 18.47 40.11
C CYS A 18 11.89 17.73 41.40
N ARG A 19 10.97 17.72 42.39
CA ARG A 19 11.08 16.80 43.51
C ARG A 19 11.04 15.41 42.88
N ALA A 20 12.22 14.86 42.59
CA ALA A 20 12.36 13.42 42.43
C ALA A 20 11.76 12.84 43.72
N ALA A 21 10.56 12.28 43.62
CA ALA A 21 10.06 11.44 44.69
C ALA A 21 11.21 10.45 44.96
N PRO A 22 11.72 10.36 46.20
CA PRO A 22 12.75 9.37 46.48
C PRO A 22 12.14 8.04 46.03
N ALA A 23 12.77 7.38 45.06
CA ALA A 23 12.41 6.01 44.71
C ALA A 23 12.51 5.25 46.02
N ARG A 24 11.37 4.96 46.64
CA ARG A 24 11.35 4.22 47.90
C ARG A 24 11.93 2.87 47.56
N ALA A 25 13.08 2.54 48.13
CA ALA A 25 13.65 1.23 48.02
C ALA A 25 12.58 0.21 48.45
N LEU A 26 12.50 -0.92 47.75
CA LEU A 26 11.53 -1.98 48.02
C LEU A 26 11.58 -2.35 49.51
N GLN A 27 10.42 -2.47 50.16
CA GLN A 27 10.29 -2.84 51.57
C GLN A 27 9.35 -4.03 51.70
N CYS A 28 9.83 -5.10 52.32
CA CYS A 28 9.00 -6.27 52.59
C CYS A 28 8.00 -5.94 53.69
N ARG A 29 6.73 -6.19 53.41
CA ARG A 29 5.67 -6.10 54.42
C ARG A 29 5.52 -7.42 55.16
N ASP A 30 5.59 -8.51 54.42
CA ASP A 30 5.68 -9.88 54.90
C ASP A 30 6.64 -10.68 53.99
N ASN A 31 6.60 -12.00 54.06
CA ASN A 31 7.50 -12.87 53.29
C ASN A 31 7.17 -12.93 51.78
N TYR A 32 6.05 -12.35 51.34
CA TYR A 32 5.56 -12.39 49.97
C TYR A 32 5.28 -10.99 49.43
N GLU A 33 4.57 -10.12 50.15
CA GLU A 33 4.31 -8.75 49.72
C GLU A 33 5.58 -7.85 49.85
N PRO A 34 5.94 -7.06 48.82
CA PRO A 34 5.16 -6.68 47.62
C PRO A 34 5.46 -7.52 46.36
N CYS A 35 6.16 -8.64 46.48
CA CYS A 35 6.47 -9.52 45.36
C CYS A 35 5.20 -10.20 44.84
N VAL A 36 5.13 -10.41 43.52
CA VAL A 36 4.03 -11.08 42.85
C VAL A 36 4.48 -12.41 42.24
N ASN A 37 3.55 -13.19 41.69
CA ASN A 37 3.82 -14.48 41.04
C ASN A 37 4.64 -15.43 41.93
N GLU A 38 4.23 -15.60 43.20
CA GLU A 38 4.90 -16.48 44.17
C GLU A 38 6.36 -16.10 44.49
N GLY A 39 6.75 -14.85 44.17
CA GLY A 39 8.02 -14.28 44.61
C GLY A 39 8.10 -14.18 46.13
N ILE A 40 9.30 -14.44 46.67
CA ILE A 40 9.57 -14.35 48.12
C ILE A 40 10.30 -13.05 48.39
N CYS A 41 9.78 -12.23 49.31
CA CYS A 41 10.41 -10.98 49.72
C CYS A 41 11.49 -11.26 50.77
N ILE A 42 12.72 -10.80 50.49
CA ILE A 42 13.87 -10.95 51.38
C ILE A 42 14.28 -9.58 51.88
N ALA A 43 14.19 -9.36 53.20
CA ALA A 43 14.56 -8.10 53.85
C ALA A 43 16.05 -8.07 54.25
N TYR A 44 16.69 -6.91 54.08
CA TYR A 44 18.02 -6.59 54.55
C TYR A 44 17.98 -5.86 55.90
N HIS A 45 19.11 -5.86 56.62
CA HIS A 45 19.23 -5.22 57.94
C HIS A 45 19.02 -3.69 57.95
N ASN A 46 19.18 -3.02 56.80
CA ASN A 46 18.95 -1.58 56.64
C ASN A 46 17.47 -1.22 56.38
N GLY A 47 16.56 -2.21 56.41
CA GLY A 47 15.13 -2.01 56.21
C GLY A 47 14.68 -1.94 54.75
N THR A 48 15.56 -2.22 53.78
CA THR A 48 15.18 -2.44 52.36
C THR A 48 15.05 -3.94 52.09
N GLY A 49 14.49 -4.33 50.95
CA GLY A 49 14.39 -5.73 50.56
C GLY A 49 14.50 -5.92 49.05
N TYR A 50 14.45 -7.16 48.60
CA TYR A 50 14.33 -7.52 47.20
C TYR A 50 13.46 -8.76 47.04
N CYS A 51 12.86 -8.93 45.85
CA CYS A 51 12.09 -10.11 45.53
C CYS A 51 12.98 -11.19 44.91
N LYS A 52 12.98 -12.37 45.52
CA LYS A 52 13.54 -13.58 44.92
C LYS A 52 12.46 -14.23 44.07
N CYS A 53 12.64 -14.17 42.75
CA CYS A 53 11.66 -14.69 41.80
C CYS A 53 11.77 -16.20 41.62
N PRO A 54 10.63 -16.91 41.45
CA PRO A 54 10.63 -18.29 41.01
C PRO A 54 11.09 -18.40 39.54
N GLU A 55 11.38 -19.64 39.11
CA GLU A 55 11.77 -19.89 37.71
C GLU A 55 10.73 -19.34 36.74
N GLY A 56 11.20 -18.68 35.68
CA GLY A 56 10.34 -18.09 34.67
C GLY A 56 9.78 -16.71 34.99
N PHE A 57 10.17 -16.08 36.10
CA PHE A 57 9.77 -14.72 36.46
C PHE A 57 10.97 -13.82 36.75
N LEU A 58 10.82 -12.55 36.38
CA LEU A 58 11.83 -11.51 36.42
C LEU A 58 11.23 -10.17 36.85
N GLY A 59 12.10 -9.21 37.14
CA GLY A 59 11.74 -7.84 37.51
C GLY A 59 11.89 -7.60 39.01
N GLU A 60 11.81 -6.34 39.40
CA GLU A 60 12.00 -5.90 40.78
C GLU A 60 11.01 -6.57 41.76
N TYR A 61 9.79 -6.86 41.30
CA TYR A 61 8.71 -7.47 42.06
C TYR A 61 8.31 -8.86 41.51
N CYS A 62 9.11 -9.45 40.62
CA CYS A 62 8.76 -10.69 39.90
C CYS A 62 7.53 -10.56 38.99
N GLN A 63 7.24 -9.35 38.52
CA GLN A 63 6.05 -9.01 37.75
C GLN A 63 6.13 -9.43 36.27
N HIS A 64 7.33 -9.68 35.74
CA HIS A 64 7.52 -10.01 34.34
C HIS A 64 7.75 -11.51 34.16
N ARG A 65 7.08 -12.12 33.19
CA ARG A 65 7.44 -13.47 32.74
C ARG A 65 8.76 -13.40 31.99
N ASP A 66 9.65 -14.36 32.21
CA ASP A 66 10.94 -14.42 31.54
C ASP A 66 10.73 -14.58 30.02
N PRO A 67 11.11 -13.57 29.21
CA PRO A 67 10.95 -13.61 27.77
C PRO A 67 11.91 -14.60 27.07
N CYS A 68 12.89 -15.17 27.78
CA CYS A 68 13.87 -16.11 27.24
C CYS A 68 13.49 -17.60 27.39
N GLU A 69 12.44 -17.95 28.14
CA GLU A 69 12.05 -19.35 28.37
C GLU A 69 11.66 -20.14 27.11
N LYS A 70 11.23 -19.46 26.03
CA LYS A 70 10.64 -20.11 24.85
C LYS A 70 11.57 -20.17 23.63
N ASN A 71 12.87 -20.42 23.80
CA ASN A 71 13.83 -20.47 22.68
C ASN A 71 13.62 -19.32 21.68
N ARG A 72 13.47 -18.10 22.21
CA ARG A 72 13.11 -16.90 21.44
C ARG A 72 14.07 -16.66 20.28
N CYS A 73 15.35 -16.88 20.53
CA CYS A 73 16.42 -16.66 19.57
C CYS A 73 16.65 -17.94 18.76
N GLN A 74 16.48 -17.85 17.44
CA GLN A 74 16.66 -18.96 16.51
C GLN A 74 18.14 -19.19 16.20
N HIS A 75 18.43 -20.30 15.51
CA HIS A 75 19.75 -20.62 14.95
C HIS A 75 20.93 -20.48 15.94
N GLY A 76 20.73 -20.94 17.17
CA GLY A 76 21.77 -20.94 18.21
C GLY A 76 22.06 -19.55 18.80
N GLY A 77 21.18 -18.57 18.61
CA GLY A 77 21.29 -17.27 19.27
C GLY A 77 21.12 -17.37 20.78
N THR A 78 21.87 -16.56 21.53
CA THR A 78 21.76 -16.46 22.99
C THR A 78 20.75 -15.37 23.37
N CYS A 79 19.74 -15.73 24.16
CA CYS A 79 18.75 -14.78 24.66
C CYS A 79 19.28 -14.05 25.91
N VAL A 80 19.13 -12.73 25.95
CA VAL A 80 19.50 -11.89 27.09
C VAL A 80 18.26 -11.16 27.58
N ALA A 81 17.76 -11.52 28.77
CA ALA A 81 16.62 -10.88 29.37
C ALA A 81 17.02 -9.57 30.09
N GLN A 82 16.29 -8.50 29.79
CA GLN A 82 16.31 -7.24 30.53
C GLN A 82 15.26 -7.33 31.64
N ALA A 83 15.66 -7.91 32.79
CA ALA A 83 14.76 -8.30 33.87
C ALA A 83 13.80 -7.19 34.32
N MET A 84 14.26 -5.94 34.41
CA MET A 84 13.45 -4.80 34.86
C MET A 84 12.41 -4.31 33.85
N LEU A 85 12.57 -4.62 32.57
CA LEU A 85 11.66 -4.20 31.50
C LEU A 85 10.76 -5.35 31.01
N GLY A 86 11.04 -6.59 31.42
CA GLY A 86 10.38 -7.77 30.87
C GLY A 86 10.62 -7.97 29.37
N LYS A 87 11.73 -7.44 28.84
CA LYS A 87 12.10 -7.53 27.41
C LYS A 87 13.31 -8.43 27.24
N ALA A 88 13.51 -8.95 26.03
CA ALA A 88 14.71 -9.72 25.67
C ALA A 88 15.34 -9.18 24.39
N THR A 89 16.66 -9.32 24.29
CA THR A 89 17.42 -9.16 23.06
C THR A 89 18.14 -10.46 22.72
N CYS A 90 18.36 -10.71 21.44
CA CYS A 90 19.07 -11.89 20.96
C CYS A 90 20.49 -11.52 20.51
N ARG A 91 21.48 -12.25 21.02
CA ARG A 91 22.86 -12.24 20.49
C ARG A 91 22.97 -13.36 19.47
N CYS A 92 23.02 -13.01 18.19
CA CYS A 92 23.01 -13.99 17.11
C CYS A 92 24.35 -14.70 16.94
N ALA A 93 24.28 -15.98 16.58
CA ALA A 93 25.44 -16.75 16.14
C ALA A 93 25.98 -16.20 14.80
N MET A 94 27.24 -16.51 14.50
CA MET A 94 27.85 -16.09 13.23
C MET A 94 27.02 -16.57 12.04
N GLY A 95 26.77 -15.66 11.10
CA GLY A 95 25.98 -15.97 9.91
C GLY A 95 24.47 -15.70 10.06
N PHE A 96 23.99 -15.21 11.21
CA PHE A 96 22.57 -14.91 11.43
C PHE A 96 22.33 -13.48 11.92
N THR A 97 21.15 -12.95 11.61
CA THR A 97 20.71 -11.59 11.93
C THR A 97 19.18 -11.51 12.12
N GLY A 98 18.68 -10.34 12.48
CA GLY A 98 17.29 -10.09 12.85
C GLY A 98 17.04 -10.13 14.35
N GLU A 99 15.90 -9.60 14.79
CA GLU A 99 15.56 -9.47 16.22
C GLU A 99 15.57 -10.79 17.00
N ASN A 100 15.27 -11.89 16.30
CA ASN A 100 15.24 -13.24 16.86
C ASN A 100 16.25 -14.15 16.16
N CYS A 101 17.26 -13.61 15.48
CA CYS A 101 18.27 -14.38 14.73
C CYS A 101 17.68 -15.32 13.66
N GLN A 102 16.55 -14.92 13.08
CA GLN A 102 15.78 -15.73 12.16
C GLN A 102 16.32 -15.71 10.72
N TYR A 103 17.15 -14.73 10.36
CA TYR A 103 17.61 -14.54 8.99
C TYR A 103 19.08 -14.90 8.83
N SER A 104 19.44 -15.56 7.73
CA SER A 104 20.84 -15.74 7.34
C SER A 104 21.43 -14.42 6.83
N THR A 105 22.67 -14.10 7.22
CA THR A 105 23.41 -12.95 6.69
C THR A 105 23.78 -13.11 5.22
N THR A 106 23.72 -14.33 4.67
CA THR A 106 23.93 -14.59 3.24
C THR A 106 22.69 -14.30 2.39
N HIS A 107 21.53 -14.07 3.02
CA HIS A 107 20.30 -13.78 2.31
C HIS A 107 20.43 -12.46 1.52
N PRO A 108 19.92 -12.36 0.28
CA PRO A 108 20.08 -11.16 -0.56
C PRO A 108 19.80 -9.83 0.12
N CYS A 109 18.70 -9.71 0.90
CA CYS A 109 18.36 -8.49 1.64
C CYS A 109 19.48 -7.95 2.56
N PHE A 110 20.33 -8.82 3.11
CA PHE A 110 21.40 -8.44 4.04
C PHE A 110 22.80 -8.49 3.40
N MET A 111 23.00 -9.33 2.40
CA MET A 111 24.28 -9.46 1.71
C MET A 111 24.48 -8.38 0.64
N SER A 112 23.48 -8.13 -0.21
CA SER A 112 23.60 -7.21 -1.35
C SER A 112 22.79 -5.94 -1.21
N HIS A 113 21.87 -5.86 -0.23
CA HIS A 113 20.95 -4.74 -0.05
C HIS A 113 20.30 -4.30 -1.39
N PRO A 114 19.51 -5.18 -2.03
CA PRO A 114 19.17 -5.06 -3.44
C PRO A 114 18.17 -3.94 -3.75
N CYS A 115 17.43 -3.45 -2.76
CA CYS A 115 16.43 -2.41 -2.94
C CYS A 115 17.10 -1.02 -2.95
N GLN A 116 17.02 -0.33 -4.09
CA GLN A 116 17.62 0.98 -4.30
C GLN A 116 16.71 2.11 -3.80
N ASN A 117 17.23 3.35 -3.82
CA ASN A 117 16.48 4.57 -3.52
C ASN A 117 15.69 4.54 -2.20
N GLY A 118 16.30 3.95 -1.15
CA GLY A 118 15.69 3.84 0.18
C GLY A 118 14.53 2.85 0.26
N GLY A 119 14.37 1.97 -0.72
CA GLY A 119 13.38 0.89 -0.70
C GLY A 119 13.62 -0.09 0.45
N THR A 120 12.53 -0.60 1.04
CA THR A 120 12.60 -1.59 2.12
C THR A 120 12.59 -3.01 1.55
N CYS A 121 13.54 -3.84 1.97
CA CYS A 121 13.64 -5.25 1.55
C CYS A 121 12.87 -6.16 2.51
N HIS A 122 11.91 -6.92 1.98
CA HIS A 122 11.13 -7.91 2.71
C HIS A 122 11.61 -9.31 2.34
N VAL A 123 12.00 -10.09 3.35
CA VAL A 123 12.39 -11.49 3.20
C VAL A 123 11.12 -12.32 3.00
N LEU A 124 11.06 -13.11 1.92
CA LEU A 124 9.94 -14.02 1.65
C LEU A 124 10.31 -15.48 1.92
N SER A 125 11.52 -15.89 1.55
CA SER A 125 12.06 -17.23 1.79
C SER A 125 13.59 -17.18 1.88
N ARG A 126 14.29 -18.32 1.75
CA ARG A 126 15.76 -18.39 1.85
C ARG A 126 16.50 -17.53 0.82
N ASP A 127 15.95 -17.40 -0.40
CA ASP A 127 16.58 -16.67 -1.50
C ASP A 127 15.61 -15.69 -2.19
N ALA A 128 14.33 -15.68 -1.78
CA ALA A 128 13.31 -14.80 -2.34
C ALA A 128 13.06 -13.58 -1.47
N TYR A 129 12.92 -12.43 -2.13
CA TYR A 129 12.65 -11.15 -1.49
C TYR A 129 11.73 -10.28 -2.34
N LYS A 130 11.15 -9.27 -1.71
CA LYS A 130 10.37 -8.20 -2.36
C LYS A 130 10.82 -6.84 -1.86
N CYS A 131 11.01 -5.90 -2.76
CA CYS A 131 11.23 -4.51 -2.41
C CYS A 131 9.89 -3.76 -2.33
N THR A 132 9.70 -2.96 -1.29
CA THR A 132 8.68 -1.90 -1.27
C THR A 132 9.37 -0.57 -1.48
N CYS A 133 8.97 0.14 -2.53
CA CYS A 133 9.60 1.38 -2.95
C CYS A 133 9.07 2.57 -2.17
N GLN A 134 9.95 3.56 -1.97
CA GLN A 134 9.55 4.87 -1.48
C GLN A 134 8.70 5.59 -2.53
N VAL A 135 7.94 6.60 -2.08
CA VAL A 135 7.14 7.44 -2.98
C VAL A 135 8.05 8.04 -4.07
N GLY A 136 7.61 7.94 -5.32
CA GLY A 136 8.35 8.42 -6.49
C GLY A 136 9.39 7.48 -7.06
N PHE A 137 9.46 6.24 -6.57
CA PHE A 137 10.29 5.19 -7.15
C PHE A 137 9.47 3.95 -7.49
N THR A 138 9.92 3.22 -8.51
CA THR A 138 9.27 2.03 -9.04
C THR A 138 10.29 1.04 -9.62
N GLY A 139 9.79 -0.08 -10.13
CA GLY A 139 10.57 -1.21 -10.58
C GLY A 139 10.82 -2.24 -9.48
N LYS A 140 11.25 -3.45 -9.89
CA LYS A 140 11.44 -4.60 -8.98
C LYS A 140 12.42 -4.32 -7.83
N LEU A 141 13.44 -3.51 -8.10
CA LEU A 141 14.49 -3.13 -7.15
C LEU A 141 14.37 -1.67 -6.72
N CYS A 142 13.24 -1.01 -6.99
CA CYS A 142 13.06 0.43 -6.75
C CYS A 142 14.11 1.29 -7.46
N GLN A 143 14.63 0.80 -8.59
CA GLN A 143 15.76 1.38 -9.30
C GLN A 143 15.36 2.53 -10.23
N TRP A 144 14.05 2.70 -10.50
CA TRP A 144 13.57 3.73 -11.41
C TRP A 144 12.84 4.84 -10.66
N THR A 145 13.08 6.08 -11.05
CA THR A 145 12.22 7.21 -10.70
C THR A 145 10.90 7.06 -11.43
N ASP A 146 9.79 7.21 -10.73
CA ASP A 146 8.46 7.04 -11.29
C ASP A 146 8.09 8.22 -12.21
N ALA A 147 8.28 8.00 -13.51
CA ALA A 147 7.98 8.97 -14.55
C ALA A 147 6.47 9.20 -14.74
N CYS A 148 5.61 8.31 -14.19
CA CYS A 148 4.16 8.42 -14.29
C CYS A 148 3.54 9.39 -13.28
N LEU A 149 4.29 9.87 -12.29
CA LEU A 149 3.79 10.83 -11.30
C LEU A 149 3.31 12.16 -11.90
N SER A 150 3.84 12.54 -13.07
CA SER A 150 3.41 13.74 -13.79
C SER A 150 2.15 13.52 -14.64
N HIS A 151 1.55 12.32 -14.59
CA HIS A 151 0.41 11.92 -15.41
C HIS A 151 0.60 12.23 -16.91
N PRO A 152 1.65 11.69 -17.56
CA PRO A 152 2.01 12.06 -18.92
C PRO A 152 1.05 11.53 -19.99
N CYS A 153 0.25 10.49 -19.69
CA CYS A 153 -0.65 9.85 -20.65
C CYS A 153 -2.04 10.50 -20.63
N ALA A 154 -2.55 10.86 -21.80
CA ALA A 154 -3.84 11.48 -22.03
C ALA A 154 -4.97 10.44 -22.20
N ASN A 155 -6.21 10.92 -22.28
CA ASN A 155 -7.39 10.15 -22.65
C ASN A 155 -7.64 8.90 -21.79
N GLY A 156 -7.28 8.95 -20.50
CA GLY A 156 -7.47 7.83 -19.57
C GLY A 156 -6.56 6.62 -19.82
N SER A 157 -5.50 6.80 -20.62
CA SER A 157 -4.56 5.74 -21.00
C SER A 157 -3.70 5.27 -19.81
N THR A 158 -3.21 4.03 -19.88
CA THR A 158 -2.40 3.45 -18.79
C THR A 158 -0.95 3.92 -18.89
N CYS A 159 -0.41 4.47 -17.80
CA CYS A 159 1.00 4.83 -17.71
C CYS A 159 1.82 3.74 -17.01
N THR A 160 2.97 3.42 -17.57
CA THR A 160 3.99 2.57 -16.93
C THR A 160 5.36 3.22 -16.99
N THR A 161 6.18 3.02 -15.96
CA THR A 161 7.56 3.50 -15.94
C THR A 161 8.49 2.35 -16.35
N VAL A 162 9.31 2.57 -17.37
CA VAL A 162 10.33 1.63 -17.86
C VAL A 162 11.64 2.40 -17.99
N ALA A 163 12.70 1.94 -17.32
CA ALA A 163 14.04 2.53 -17.42
C ALA A 163 14.08 4.08 -17.22
N ASN A 164 13.39 4.58 -16.18
CA ASN A 164 13.21 6.02 -15.89
C ASN A 164 12.43 6.83 -16.92
N GLN A 165 11.77 6.17 -17.88
CA GLN A 165 10.92 6.82 -18.88
C GLN A 165 9.47 6.38 -18.69
N PHE A 166 8.53 7.23 -19.06
CA PHE A 166 7.13 6.85 -19.13
C PHE A 166 6.87 6.12 -20.44
N SER A 167 5.95 5.16 -20.40
CA SER A 167 5.39 4.47 -21.56
C SER A 167 3.88 4.43 -21.39
N CYS A 168 3.17 5.00 -22.36
CA CYS A 168 1.71 5.04 -22.37
C CYS A 168 1.17 3.89 -23.22
N THR A 169 0.26 3.12 -22.64
CA THR A 169 -0.55 2.15 -23.39
C THR A 169 -1.89 2.81 -23.71
N CYS A 170 -2.05 3.21 -24.97
CA CYS A 170 -3.23 3.94 -25.43
C CYS A 170 -4.47 3.06 -25.45
N LEU A 171 -5.62 3.66 -25.12
CA LEU A 171 -6.91 3.05 -25.39
C LEU A 171 -7.16 2.97 -26.91
N ALA A 172 -8.05 2.08 -27.32
CA ALA A 172 -8.48 1.99 -28.72
C ALA A 172 -9.02 3.34 -29.20
N GLY A 173 -8.71 3.71 -30.44
CA GLY A 173 -9.07 5.02 -31.01
C GLY A 173 -8.09 6.15 -30.66
N PHE A 174 -7.04 5.92 -29.86
CA PHE A 174 -6.02 6.93 -29.57
C PHE A 174 -4.61 6.46 -29.94
N THR A 175 -3.76 7.41 -30.29
CA THR A 175 -2.36 7.21 -30.70
C THR A 175 -1.47 8.37 -30.24
N GLY A 176 -0.17 8.28 -30.52
CA GLY A 176 0.86 9.21 -30.06
C GLY A 176 1.61 8.70 -28.82
N GLN A 177 2.73 9.35 -28.49
CA GLN A 177 3.58 8.94 -27.37
C GLN A 177 2.86 9.07 -26.02
N LYS A 178 1.95 10.05 -25.92
CA LYS A 178 1.14 10.34 -24.75
C LYS A 178 -0.32 9.96 -24.96
N CYS A 179 -0.66 9.26 -26.04
CA CYS A 179 -2.04 8.92 -26.40
C CYS A 179 -2.93 10.16 -26.56
N GLU A 180 -2.34 11.27 -26.99
CA GLU A 180 -2.97 12.59 -27.12
C GLU A 180 -3.72 12.77 -28.43
N THR A 181 -3.42 11.93 -29.42
CA THR A 181 -3.95 12.05 -30.78
C THR A 181 -5.11 11.09 -30.97
N ASP A 182 -6.23 11.63 -31.42
CA ASP A 182 -7.37 10.86 -31.87
C ASP A 182 -7.06 10.16 -33.20
N VAL A 183 -7.39 8.88 -33.31
CA VAL A 183 -7.27 8.14 -34.57
C VAL A 183 -8.48 8.45 -35.40
N ASN A 184 -8.27 8.95 -36.62
CA ASN A 184 -9.38 9.16 -37.54
C ASN A 184 -9.73 7.86 -38.27
N GLU A 185 -10.73 7.12 -37.78
CA GLU A 185 -11.12 5.86 -38.44
C GLU A 185 -11.75 6.09 -39.83
N CYS A 186 -12.18 7.31 -40.15
CA CYS A 186 -12.72 7.66 -41.47
C CYS A 186 -11.66 7.75 -42.56
N ASP A 187 -10.37 7.76 -42.21
CA ASP A 187 -9.27 7.68 -43.19
C ASP A 187 -9.13 6.26 -43.77
N VAL A 188 -9.79 5.27 -43.17
CA VAL A 188 -9.84 3.89 -43.67
C VAL A 188 -10.86 3.81 -44.82
N PRO A 189 -10.44 3.47 -46.06
CA PRO A 189 -11.38 3.35 -47.17
C PRO A 189 -12.43 2.27 -46.91
N GLY A 190 -13.70 2.60 -47.14
CA GLY A 190 -14.81 1.66 -46.94
C GLY A 190 -15.24 1.48 -45.48
N GLN A 191 -14.78 2.32 -44.54
CA GLN A 191 -15.18 2.27 -43.13
C GLN A 191 -16.71 2.34 -42.96
N CYS A 192 -17.38 3.14 -43.80
CA CYS A 192 -18.84 3.15 -43.94
C CYS A 192 -19.20 2.64 -45.34
N GLN A 193 -20.10 1.66 -45.39
CA GLN A 193 -20.54 0.98 -46.60
C GLN A 193 -21.81 1.62 -47.17
N ASN A 194 -22.19 1.19 -48.38
CA ASN A 194 -23.46 1.55 -49.03
C ASN A 194 -23.73 3.07 -49.15
N GLY A 195 -22.68 3.88 -49.29
CA GLY A 195 -22.78 5.34 -49.38
C GLY A 195 -22.96 6.05 -48.04
N GLY A 196 -22.71 5.37 -46.92
CA GLY A 196 -22.68 5.98 -45.58
C GLY A 196 -21.63 7.08 -45.45
N THR A 197 -21.99 8.16 -44.75
CA THR A 197 -21.06 9.24 -44.43
C THR A 197 -20.35 8.93 -43.11
N CYS A 198 -19.02 8.88 -43.13
CA CYS A 198 -18.23 8.65 -41.93
C CYS A 198 -18.04 9.95 -41.14
N LEU A 199 -18.25 9.89 -39.83
CA LEU A 199 -17.96 10.95 -38.88
C LEU A 199 -16.94 10.46 -37.86
N ASN A 200 -15.81 11.15 -37.80
CA ASN A 200 -14.79 10.90 -36.78
C ASN A 200 -15.21 11.47 -35.42
N LEU A 201 -15.02 10.72 -34.35
CA LEU A 201 -15.35 11.10 -32.97
C LEU A 201 -14.15 10.83 -32.06
N PRO A 202 -14.01 11.52 -30.92
CA PRO A 202 -12.93 11.22 -29.98
C PRO A 202 -12.92 9.76 -29.50
N GLY A 203 -11.92 8.98 -29.93
CA GLY A 203 -11.72 7.57 -29.62
C GLY A 203 -12.63 6.61 -30.38
N SER A 204 -13.38 7.07 -31.40
CA SER A 204 -14.32 6.24 -32.15
C SER A 204 -14.81 6.92 -33.44
N TYR A 205 -15.75 6.28 -34.14
CA TYR A 205 -16.39 6.87 -35.30
C TYR A 205 -17.87 6.48 -35.34
N GLN A 206 -18.62 7.22 -36.16
CA GLN A 206 -20.01 6.93 -36.44
C GLN A 206 -20.26 6.98 -37.95
N CYS A 207 -20.91 5.95 -38.49
CA CYS A 207 -21.44 5.99 -39.84
C CYS A 207 -22.88 6.53 -39.83
N GLN A 208 -23.12 7.60 -40.59
CA GLN A 208 -24.46 8.06 -40.91
C GLN A 208 -24.97 7.30 -42.13
N CYS A 209 -25.89 6.37 -41.89
CA CYS A 209 -26.40 5.50 -42.92
C CYS A 209 -27.45 6.20 -43.79
N PRO A 210 -27.39 6.01 -45.13
CA PRO A 210 -28.45 6.46 -46.00
C PRO A 210 -29.73 5.66 -45.75
N GLN A 211 -30.85 6.21 -46.20
CA GLN A 211 -32.15 5.56 -46.07
C GLN A 211 -32.10 4.14 -46.68
N GLY A 212 -32.58 3.16 -45.93
CA GLY A 212 -32.54 1.76 -46.33
C GLY A 212 -31.34 0.96 -45.82
N PHE A 213 -30.42 1.57 -45.07
CA PHE A 213 -29.28 0.87 -44.44
C PHE A 213 -29.19 1.16 -42.94
N THR A 214 -28.58 0.24 -42.20
CA THR A 214 -28.36 0.29 -40.75
C THR A 214 -27.09 -0.50 -40.38
N GLY A 215 -26.77 -0.56 -39.09
CA GLY A 215 -25.54 -1.16 -38.56
C GLY A 215 -24.43 -0.13 -38.36
N GLN A 216 -23.39 -0.51 -37.62
CA GLN A 216 -22.27 0.38 -37.27
C GLN A 216 -21.52 0.86 -38.51
N HIS A 217 -21.50 0.05 -39.58
CA HIS A 217 -20.82 0.34 -40.84
C HIS A 217 -21.80 0.59 -42.00
N CYS A 218 -23.09 0.71 -41.74
CA CYS A 218 -24.12 0.79 -42.78
C CYS A 218 -24.12 -0.39 -43.75
N ASP A 219 -23.69 -1.55 -43.27
CA ASP A 219 -23.51 -2.81 -44.01
C ASP A 219 -24.79 -3.65 -44.07
N SER A 220 -25.76 -3.36 -43.19
CA SER A 220 -27.02 -4.10 -43.10
C SER A 220 -28.17 -3.36 -43.78
N PRO A 221 -29.04 -4.03 -44.55
CA PRO A 221 -30.26 -3.41 -45.06
C PRO A 221 -31.24 -3.13 -43.91
N TYR A 222 -31.90 -1.97 -43.96
CA TYR A 222 -32.94 -1.62 -43.00
C TYR A 222 -34.24 -2.37 -43.31
N VAL A 223 -34.77 -3.07 -42.30
CA VAL A 223 -36.04 -3.80 -42.40
C VAL A 223 -37.04 -3.22 -41.38
N PRO A 224 -38.13 -2.57 -41.81
CA PRO A 224 -39.00 -1.77 -40.93
C PRO A 224 -39.62 -2.50 -39.74
N CYS A 225 -39.78 -3.82 -39.80
CA CYS A 225 -40.36 -4.63 -38.72
C CYS A 225 -39.43 -5.74 -38.20
N ALA A 226 -38.11 -5.67 -38.48
CA ALA A 226 -37.15 -6.67 -38.02
C ALA A 226 -35.83 -6.02 -37.55
N PRO A 227 -35.61 -5.88 -36.22
CA PRO A 227 -36.55 -6.21 -35.13
C PRO A 227 -37.75 -5.25 -35.07
N SER A 228 -38.84 -5.66 -34.42
CA SER A 228 -40.04 -4.82 -34.28
C SER A 228 -39.71 -3.50 -33.56
N PRO A 229 -39.88 -2.33 -34.20
CA PRO A 229 -39.66 -1.03 -33.55
C PRO A 229 -40.79 -0.67 -32.58
N CYS A 230 -41.89 -1.42 -32.59
CA CYS A 230 -43.04 -1.17 -31.73
C CYS A 230 -42.76 -1.59 -30.29
N VAL A 231 -42.95 -0.67 -29.35
CA VAL A 231 -42.78 -0.90 -27.91
C VAL A 231 -44.06 -1.47 -27.27
N ASN A 232 -43.97 -1.95 -26.03
CA ASN A 232 -45.11 -2.42 -25.22
C ASN A 232 -45.94 -3.55 -25.87
N GLY A 233 -45.31 -4.40 -26.67
CA GLY A 233 -45.98 -5.52 -27.34
C GLY A 233 -46.84 -5.11 -28.54
N GLY A 234 -46.71 -3.88 -29.05
CA GLY A 234 -47.39 -3.46 -30.27
C GLY A 234 -47.01 -4.33 -31.48
N THR A 235 -47.98 -4.57 -32.38
CA THR A 235 -47.76 -5.33 -33.62
C THR A 235 -47.29 -4.39 -34.72
N CYS A 236 -46.11 -4.67 -35.30
CA CYS A 236 -45.57 -3.91 -36.42
C CYS A 236 -46.20 -4.33 -37.74
N ARG A 237 -46.60 -3.35 -38.57
CA ARG A 237 -46.99 -3.56 -39.96
C ARG A 237 -46.12 -2.67 -40.86
N GLN A 238 -45.41 -3.29 -41.80
CA GLN A 238 -44.68 -2.53 -42.82
C GLN A 238 -45.67 -1.85 -43.77
N THR A 239 -45.48 -0.56 -44.02
CA THR A 239 -46.35 0.27 -44.87
C THR A 239 -45.67 0.77 -46.15
N GLY A 240 -44.36 0.60 -46.27
CA GLY A 240 -43.57 0.95 -47.45
C GLY A 240 -42.15 0.40 -47.33
N ASP A 241 -41.28 0.74 -48.28
CA ASP A 241 -39.90 0.19 -48.34
C ASP A 241 -39.11 0.47 -47.06
N PHE A 242 -39.32 1.64 -46.46
CA PHE A 242 -38.63 2.08 -45.24
C PHE A 242 -39.60 2.57 -44.14
N THR A 243 -40.91 2.39 -44.30
CA THR A 243 -41.93 2.90 -43.37
C THR A 243 -42.71 1.77 -42.72
N PHE A 244 -43.14 2.01 -41.48
CA PHE A 244 -43.93 1.07 -40.68
C PHE A 244 -45.00 1.81 -39.86
N GLU A 245 -45.97 1.05 -39.38
CA GLU A 245 -47.01 1.47 -38.46
C GLU A 245 -47.08 0.49 -37.29
N CYS A 246 -47.29 1.01 -36.07
CA CYS A 246 -47.43 0.21 -34.86
C CYS A 246 -48.86 0.20 -34.38
N ASN A 247 -49.46 -0.99 -34.31
CA ASN A 247 -50.81 -1.17 -33.79
C ASN A 247 -50.76 -1.65 -32.34
N CYS A 248 -51.55 -1.00 -31.47
CA CYS A 248 -51.69 -1.43 -30.08
C CYS A 248 -52.47 -2.75 -30.00
N LEU A 249 -52.14 -3.56 -28.99
CA LEU A 249 -52.99 -4.69 -28.60
C LEU A 249 -54.32 -4.16 -28.06
N PRO A 250 -55.47 -4.83 -28.35
CA PRO A 250 -56.77 -4.46 -27.78
C PRO A 250 -56.81 -4.53 -26.26
#